data_AF-A0A7X7ALL8-F1
#
_entry.id   AF-A0A7X7ALL8-F1
#
_cell.length_a   1.000
_cell.length_b   1.000
_cell.length_c   1.000
_cell.angle_alpha   90.00
_cell.angle_beta   90.00
_cell.angle_gamma   90.00
#
_symmetry.space_group_name_H-M   'P 1'
#
loop_
_entity.id
_entity.type
_entity.pdbx_description
1 polymer ?
#
loop_
_entity_poly.entity_id
_entity_poly.type
_entity_poly.pdbx_seq_one_letter_code
_entity_poly.pdbx_strand_id
1 'polypeptide(L)'
;MVIDAGGLAYSAVLYVVYTVRHEDTIRLISARKANADERKNIVKRTLDLKKRPKLSAEQKARLDVAASMSDEKIDYSDAPALPDAAWVKAAEQLPHTKKQITLRIDADVLEFFKDTGTRYQSRMNAVLRSYVEAHKAHVK
;
A
#
# COMPACT_ATOMS: atom_id res chain seq x y z
N MET A 1 2.62 -26.09 -25.88
CA MET A 1 2.36 -26.89 -24.67
C MET A 1 1.21 -26.24 -23.93
N VAL A 2 0.03 -26.84 -24.02
CA VAL A 2 -1.24 -26.32 -23.47
C VAL A 2 -1.33 -26.78 -22.02
N ILE A 3 -1.60 -25.86 -21.09
CA ILE A 3 -2.16 -26.20 -19.78
C ILE A 3 -3.35 -25.25 -19.57
N ASP A 4 -4.53 -25.80 -19.80
CA ASP A 4 -5.80 -25.27 -19.35
C ASP A 4 -5.92 -25.56 -17.84
N ALA A 5 -6.32 -24.57 -17.07
CA ALA A 5 -6.72 -24.74 -15.68
C ALA A 5 -7.70 -23.61 -15.33
N GLY A 6 -8.99 -23.92 -15.46
CA GLY A 6 -10.06 -23.17 -14.79
C GLY A 6 -9.80 -23.12 -13.29
N GLY A 7 -9.23 -22.01 -12.83
CA GLY A 7 -9.01 -21.71 -11.42
C GLY A 7 -10.05 -20.71 -10.95
N LEU A 8 -11.02 -21.17 -10.14
CA LEU A 8 -11.92 -20.33 -9.37
C LEU A 8 -11.13 -19.21 -8.67
N ALA A 9 -11.31 -17.96 -9.12
CA ALA A 9 -10.75 -16.80 -8.44
C ALA A 9 -11.48 -16.63 -7.10
N TYR A 10 -10.93 -17.22 -6.04
CA TYR A 10 -11.40 -17.00 -4.67
C TYR A 10 -11.14 -15.54 -4.29
N SER A 11 -12.10 -14.66 -4.56
CA SER A 11 -12.06 -13.28 -4.08
C SER A 11 -12.53 -13.23 -2.62
N ALA A 12 -11.58 -13.18 -1.69
CA ALA A 12 -11.87 -12.93 -0.28
C ALA A 12 -11.98 -11.41 -0.05
N VAL A 13 -13.15 -10.95 0.34
CA VAL A 13 -13.34 -9.57 0.81
C VAL A 13 -12.81 -9.46 2.23
N LEU A 14 -11.85 -8.58 2.46
CA LEU A 14 -11.29 -8.29 3.78
C LEU A 14 -11.86 -6.99 4.34
N TYR A 15 -12.24 -7.01 5.61
CA TYR A 15 -12.48 -5.83 6.42
C TYR A 15 -11.15 -5.44 7.07
N VAL A 16 -10.70 -4.22 6.79
CA VAL A 16 -9.39 -3.72 7.21
C VAL A 16 -9.58 -2.52 8.12
N VAL A 17 -9.05 -2.62 9.35
CA VAL A 17 -8.92 -1.48 10.25
C VAL A 17 -7.49 -0.96 10.09
N TYR A 18 -7.35 0.32 9.76
CA TYR A 18 -6.05 0.94 9.57
C TYR A 18 -5.96 2.28 10.31
N THR A 19 -4.72 2.71 10.53
CA THR A 19 -4.42 4.08 10.96
C THR A 19 -3.63 4.77 9.87
N VAL A 20 -4.02 6.01 9.57
CA VAL A 20 -3.26 6.93 8.73
C VAL A 20 -2.39 7.77 9.65
N ARG A 21 -1.08 7.78 9.41
CA ARG A 21 -0.18 8.75 10.05
C ARG A 21 0.64 9.42 8.97
N HIS A 22 0.53 10.75 8.89
CA HIS A 22 1.28 11.63 7.99
C HIS A 22 1.18 11.15 6.53
N GLU A 23 0.22 11.73 5.80
CA GLU A 23 -0.19 11.62 4.38
C GLU A 23 0.15 10.35 3.54
N ASP A 24 1.28 9.70 3.74
CA ASP A 24 1.80 8.61 2.90
C ASP A 24 1.97 7.25 3.60
N THR A 25 1.74 7.16 4.93
CA THR A 25 1.89 5.87 5.65
C THR A 25 0.57 5.33 6.21
N ILE A 26 0.05 4.28 5.57
CA ILE A 26 -1.08 3.48 6.04
C ILE A 26 -0.56 2.25 6.79
N ARG A 27 -0.91 2.10 8.08
CA ARG A 27 -0.65 0.87 8.84
C ARG A 27 -1.93 0.05 9.00
N LEU A 28 -1.88 -1.19 8.53
CA LEU A 28 -2.91 -2.20 8.77
C LEU A 28 -2.85 -2.64 10.23
N ILE A 29 -3.92 -2.40 11.00
CA ILE A 29 -4.05 -2.81 12.41
C ILE A 29 -4.67 -4.20 12.49
N SER A 30 -5.66 -4.47 11.64
CA SER A 30 -6.33 -5.76 11.55
C SER A 30 -6.86 -5.98 10.13
N ALA A 31 -6.78 -7.22 9.65
CA ALA A 31 -7.40 -7.65 8.41
C ALA A 31 -8.12 -8.97 8.66
N ARG A 32 -9.44 -8.98 8.49
CA ARG A 32 -10.27 -10.17 8.69
C ARG A 32 -11.24 -10.36 7.53
N LYS A 33 -11.75 -11.57 7.34
CA LYS A 33 -12.80 -11.85 6.34
C LYS A 33 -14.05 -11.03 6.68
N ALA A 34 -14.56 -10.29 5.70
CA ALA A 34 -15.77 -9.48 5.87
C ALA A 34 -16.99 -10.37 6.11
N ASN A 35 -17.83 -9.97 7.07
CA ASN A 35 -19.09 -10.61 7.43
C ASN A 35 -20.17 -10.34 6.37
N ALA A 36 -21.31 -11.03 6.46
CA ALA A 36 -22.38 -10.95 5.47
C ALA A 36 -22.96 -9.53 5.30
N ASP A 37 -23.16 -8.78 6.38
CA ASP A 37 -23.71 -7.42 6.32
C ASP A 37 -22.71 -6.40 5.76
N GLU A 38 -21.43 -6.49 6.14
CA GLU A 38 -20.36 -5.62 5.62
C GLU A 38 -20.19 -5.77 4.09
N ARG A 39 -20.45 -6.97 3.55
CA ARG A 39 -20.39 -7.23 2.11
C ARG A 39 -21.51 -6.55 1.32
N LYS A 40 -22.65 -6.26 1.95
CA LYS A 40 -23.80 -5.63 1.27
C LYS A 40 -23.46 -4.21 0.80
N ASN A 41 -22.57 -3.51 1.51
CA ASN A 41 -22.19 -2.14 1.21
C ASN A 41 -21.00 -2.02 0.24
N ILE A 42 -20.52 -3.12 -0.34
CA ILE A 42 -19.35 -3.11 -1.23
C ILE A 42 -19.79 -2.98 -2.68
N VAL A 43 -19.44 -1.85 -3.27
CA VAL A 43 -19.62 -1.60 -4.71
C VAL A 43 -18.47 -2.24 -5.46
N LYS A 44 -18.71 -3.40 -6.08
CA LYS A 44 -17.74 -4.04 -6.98
C LYS A 44 -17.84 -3.40 -8.37
N ARG A 45 -16.77 -2.75 -8.82
CA ARG A 45 -16.61 -2.28 -10.20
C ARG A 45 -15.62 -3.21 -10.89
N THR A 46 -16.12 -4.15 -11.70
CA THR A 46 -15.27 -4.99 -12.53
C THR A 46 -15.13 -4.34 -13.90
N LEU A 47 -13.90 -3.97 -14.26
CA LEU A 47 -13.59 -3.49 -15.60
C LEU A 47 -13.34 -4.70 -16.51
N ASP A 48 -14.33 -5.06 -17.33
CA ASP A 48 -14.18 -6.11 -18.33
C ASP A 48 -13.30 -5.63 -19.49
N LEU A 49 -12.01 -5.96 -19.44
CA LEU A 49 -11.02 -5.52 -20.44
C LEU A 49 -11.33 -6.02 -21.87
N LYS A 50 -12.11 -7.10 -22.00
CA LYS A 50 -12.57 -7.66 -23.29
C LYS A 50 -13.85 -7.00 -23.81
N LYS A 51 -14.66 -6.37 -22.94
CA LYS A 51 -15.88 -5.64 -23.29
C LYS A 51 -15.72 -4.16 -22.92
N ARG A 52 -14.73 -3.51 -23.55
CA ARG A 52 -14.54 -2.07 -23.37
C ARG A 52 -15.73 -1.33 -23.99
N PRO A 53 -16.40 -0.43 -23.26
CA PRO A 53 -17.43 0.41 -23.87
C PRO A 53 -16.77 1.22 -24.99
N LYS A 54 -17.36 1.18 -26.19
CA LYS A 54 -16.93 2.04 -27.29
C LYS A 54 -17.34 3.48 -26.96
N LEU A 55 -16.46 4.43 -27.22
CA LEU A 55 -16.76 5.85 -27.06
C LEU A 55 -18.00 6.20 -27.89
N SER A 56 -18.96 6.89 -27.27
CA SER A 56 -20.09 7.49 -27.98
C SER A 56 -19.60 8.55 -28.97
N ALA A 57 -20.45 8.92 -29.94
CA ALA A 57 -20.12 9.98 -30.89
C ALA A 57 -19.81 11.31 -30.17
N GLU A 58 -20.54 11.60 -29.10
CA GLU A 58 -20.32 12.79 -28.26
C GLU A 58 -18.96 12.74 -27.55
N GLN A 59 -18.57 11.58 -27.02
CA GLN A 59 -17.28 11.41 -26.36
C GLN A 59 -16.11 11.56 -27.34
N LYS A 60 -16.26 11.05 -28.57
CA LYS A 60 -15.26 11.23 -29.63
C LYS A 60 -15.14 12.70 -30.03
N ALA A 61 -16.26 13.39 -30.27
CA ALA A 61 -16.26 14.81 -30.62
C ALA A 61 -15.61 15.67 -29.52
N ARG A 62 -15.87 15.38 -28.24
CA ARG A 62 -15.17 16.03 -27.12
C ARG A 62 -13.67 15.79 -27.13
N LEU A 63 -13.24 14.59 -27.49
CA LEU A 63 -11.82 14.23 -27.57
C LEU A 63 -11.13 14.92 -28.76
N ASP A 64 -11.80 15.02 -29.91
CA ASP A 64 -11.30 15.75 -31.08
C ASP A 64 -11.15 17.25 -30.79
N VAL A 65 -12.10 17.84 -30.05
CA VAL A 65 -12.01 19.23 -29.58
C VAL A 65 -10.83 19.41 -28.63
N ALA A 66 -10.66 18.52 -27.65
CA ALA A 66 -9.55 18.57 -26.71
C ALA A 66 -8.19 18.37 -27.40
N ALA A 67 -8.10 17.48 -28.39
CA ALA A 67 -6.89 17.25 -29.18
C ALA A 67 -6.52 18.43 -30.09
N SER A 68 -7.51 19.25 -30.47
CA SER A 68 -7.31 20.45 -31.28
C SER A 68 -7.04 21.72 -30.46
N MET A 69 -7.16 21.65 -29.13
CA MET A 69 -6.80 22.76 -28.24
C MET A 69 -5.28 22.84 -28.11
N SER A 70 -4.77 24.07 -28.07
CA SER A 70 -3.36 24.35 -27.76
C SER A 70 -3.09 24.22 -26.27
N ASP A 71 -1.93 23.68 -25.90
CA ASP A 71 -1.51 23.52 -24.50
C ASP A 71 -1.54 24.83 -23.70
N GLU A 72 -1.32 25.98 -24.36
CA GLU A 72 -1.40 27.33 -23.75
C GLU A 72 -2.78 27.66 -23.15
N LYS A 73 -3.83 26.94 -23.56
CA LYS A 73 -5.20 27.12 -23.03
C LYS A 73 -5.50 26.19 -21.85
N ILE A 74 -4.58 25.30 -21.47
CA ILE A 74 -4.72 24.42 -20.32
C ILE A 74 -4.46 25.24 -19.06
N ASP A 75 -5.45 25.29 -18.17
CA ASP A 75 -5.32 25.91 -16.86
C ASP A 75 -4.61 24.94 -15.90
N TYR A 76 -3.45 25.34 -15.39
CA TYR A 76 -2.63 24.58 -14.43
C TYR A 76 -2.71 25.15 -13.00
N SER A 77 -3.65 26.06 -12.73
CA SER A 77 -3.77 26.72 -11.42
C SER A 77 -3.99 25.75 -10.25
N ASP A 78 -4.60 24.59 -10.49
CA ASP A 78 -4.83 23.52 -9.51
C ASP A 78 -3.72 22.46 -9.46
N ALA A 79 -2.84 22.43 -10.46
CA ALA A 79 -1.79 21.44 -10.63
C ALA A 79 -0.43 22.14 -10.87
N PRO A 80 0.15 22.78 -9.84
CA PRO A 80 1.41 23.50 -9.96
C PRO A 80 2.53 22.54 -10.40
N ALA A 81 3.42 23.03 -11.26
CA ALA A 81 4.57 22.26 -11.72
C ALA A 81 5.45 21.84 -10.54
N LEU A 82 5.72 20.54 -10.43
CA LEU A 82 6.67 20.01 -9.46
C LEU A 82 8.09 20.36 -9.93
N PRO A 83 9.00 20.82 -9.05
CA PRO A 83 10.39 21.04 -9.42
C PRO A 83 11.06 19.70 -9.78
N ASP A 84 12.05 19.71 -10.70
CA ASP A 84 12.73 18.51 -11.22
C ASP A 84 13.28 17.56 -10.14
N ALA A 85 13.53 18.09 -8.93
CA ALA A 85 14.03 17.35 -7.77
C ALA A 85 12.95 16.74 -6.86
N ALA A 86 11.66 16.90 -7.16
CA ALA A 86 10.56 16.47 -6.29
C ALA A 86 10.18 14.98 -6.41
N TRP A 87 11.03 14.16 -7.03
CA TRP A 87 10.97 12.73 -6.79
C TRP A 87 11.64 12.46 -5.45
N VAL A 88 10.88 12.64 -4.37
CA VAL A 88 11.27 12.06 -3.07
C VAL A 88 11.50 10.59 -3.36
N LYS A 89 12.73 10.10 -3.15
CA LYS A 89 12.98 8.66 -3.12
C LYS A 89 11.98 8.07 -2.14
N ALA A 90 10.88 7.52 -2.66
CA ALA A 90 9.92 6.76 -1.89
C ALA A 90 10.76 5.76 -1.11
N ALA A 91 10.70 5.81 0.22
CA ALA A 91 11.62 5.13 1.12
C ALA A 91 12.04 3.79 0.51
N GLU A 92 13.30 3.71 0.07
CA GLU A 92 13.85 2.63 -0.77
C GLU A 92 13.72 1.25 -0.07
N GLN A 93 13.39 1.28 1.22
CA GLN A 93 13.01 0.12 2.02
C GLN A 93 11.48 -0.01 2.05
N LEU A 94 10.97 -0.89 1.19
CA LEU A 94 9.68 -1.54 1.42
C LEU A 94 9.59 -1.98 2.90
N PRO A 95 8.46 -1.72 3.58
CA PRO A 95 8.33 -2.14 4.97
C PRO A 95 8.50 -3.66 5.06
N HIS A 96 9.60 -4.11 5.66
CA HIS A 96 9.82 -5.52 5.90
C HIS A 96 8.63 -6.10 6.67
N THR A 97 8.01 -7.14 6.09
CA THR A 97 6.90 -7.84 6.74
C THR A 97 7.37 -8.43 8.06
N LYS A 98 6.91 -7.86 9.16
CA LYS A 98 7.16 -8.40 10.51
C LYS A 98 6.42 -9.74 10.61
N LYS A 99 7.13 -10.79 11.04
CA LYS A 99 6.50 -12.08 11.35
C LYS A 99 6.10 -12.07 12.84
N GLN A 100 4.84 -12.35 13.12
CA GLN A 100 4.39 -12.55 14.50
C GLN A 100 4.84 -13.94 14.96
N ILE A 101 5.68 -13.98 15.99
CA ILE A 101 6.19 -15.21 16.59
C ILE A 101 6.02 -15.16 18.11
N THR A 102 5.93 -16.31 18.75
CA THR A 102 5.99 -16.43 20.21
C THR A 102 7.45 -16.55 20.62
N LEU A 103 8.02 -15.50 21.22
CA LEU A 103 9.39 -15.46 21.74
C LEU A 103 9.34 -15.20 23.25
N ARG A 104 10.18 -15.91 24.01
CA ARG A 104 10.40 -15.64 25.43
C ARG A 104 11.53 -14.63 25.56
N ILE A 105 11.31 -13.59 26.36
CA ILE A 105 12.28 -12.53 26.67
C ILE A 105 12.29 -12.39 28.19
N ASP A 106 13.45 -12.13 28.75
CA ASP A 106 13.60 -11.87 30.19
C ASP A 106 12.74 -10.67 30.63
N ALA A 107 12.25 -10.75 31.86
CA ALA A 107 11.26 -9.81 32.37
C ALA A 107 11.81 -8.38 32.48
N ASP A 108 13.06 -8.24 32.93
CA ASP A 108 13.81 -7.00 33.08
C ASP A 108 14.06 -6.31 31.72
N VAL A 109 14.44 -7.07 30.70
CA VAL A 109 14.62 -6.57 29.34
C VAL A 109 13.30 -6.06 28.77
N LEU A 110 12.21 -6.81 28.98
CA LEU A 110 10.89 -6.40 28.52
C LEU A 110 10.41 -5.12 29.23
N GLU A 111 10.64 -5.01 30.54
CA GLU A 111 10.29 -3.85 31.35
C GLU A 111 11.07 -2.60 30.91
N PHE A 112 12.40 -2.72 30.75
CA PHE A 112 13.25 -1.65 30.22
C PHE A 112 12.70 -1.08 28.91
N PHE A 113 12.33 -1.95 27.95
CA PHE A 113 11.77 -1.47 26.69
C PHE A 113 10.39 -0.86 26.89
N LYS A 114 9.51 -1.42 27.73
CA LYS A 114 8.18 -0.85 28.00
C LYS A 114 8.26 0.56 28.56
N ASP A 115 9.23 0.84 29.43
CA ASP A 115 9.45 2.17 30.03
C ASP A 115 9.79 3.25 28.99
N THR A 116 10.37 2.85 27.84
CA THR A 116 10.60 3.80 26.73
C THR A 116 9.30 4.32 26.11
N GLY A 117 8.15 3.68 26.38
CA GLY A 117 6.80 4.09 25.97
C GLY A 117 6.14 3.20 24.89
N THR A 118 5.01 3.67 24.34
CA THR A 118 4.06 2.93 23.48
C THR A 118 4.61 2.26 22.22
N ARG A 119 5.85 2.55 21.80
CA ARG A 119 6.52 1.92 20.64
C ARG A 119 7.68 0.99 21.01
N TYR A 120 7.68 0.47 22.24
CA TYR A 120 8.75 -0.40 22.74
C TYR A 120 9.08 -1.58 21.82
N GLN A 121 8.08 -2.27 21.25
CA GLN A 121 8.31 -3.37 20.30
C GLN A 121 9.07 -2.94 19.04
N SER A 122 8.82 -1.73 18.54
CA SER A 122 9.53 -1.22 17.37
C SER A 122 10.97 -0.84 17.69
N ARG A 123 11.23 -0.32 18.90
CA ARG A 123 12.59 -0.04 19.40
C ARG A 123 13.38 -1.32 19.64
N MET A 124 12.77 -2.30 20.29
CA MET A 124 13.35 -3.62 20.49
C MET A 124 13.75 -4.27 19.15
N ASN A 125 12.86 -4.21 18.14
CA ASN A 125 13.17 -4.72 16.80
C ASN A 125 14.30 -3.93 16.10
N ALA A 126 14.43 -2.62 16.34
CA ALA A 126 15.53 -1.82 15.78
C ALA A 126 16.88 -2.26 16.35
N VAL A 127 16.95 -2.53 17.65
CA VAL A 127 18.17 -3.05 18.31
C VAL A 127 18.54 -4.45 17.80
N LEU A 128 17.55 -5.33 17.67
CA LEU A 128 17.80 -6.66 17.07
C LEU A 128 18.32 -6.53 15.63
N ARG A 129 17.79 -5.59 14.85
CA ARG A 129 18.27 -5.33 13.49
C ARG A 129 19.71 -4.80 13.49
N SER A 130 20.05 -3.83 14.34
CA SER A 130 21.43 -3.31 14.39
C SER A 130 22.42 -4.39 14.79
N TYR A 131 22.04 -5.29 15.71
CA TYR A 131 22.85 -6.46 16.05
C TYR A 131 23.07 -7.36 14.82
N VAL A 132 22.00 -7.71 14.10
CA VAL A 132 22.08 -8.54 12.89
C VAL A 132 22.98 -7.90 11.83
N GLU A 133 22.82 -6.61 11.54
CA GLU A 133 23.64 -5.93 10.53
C GLU A 133 25.13 -5.88 10.93
N ALA A 134 25.42 -5.64 12.22
CA ALA A 134 26.79 -5.67 12.72
C ALA A 134 27.44 -7.06 12.60
N HIS A 135 26.66 -8.14 12.75
CA HIS A 135 27.18 -9.51 12.73
C HIS A 135 27.11 -10.19 11.36
N LYS A 136 26.30 -9.69 10.43
CA LYS A 136 26.27 -10.16 9.03
C LYS A 136 27.60 -9.92 8.31
N ALA A 137 28.34 -8.87 8.67
CA ALA A 137 29.66 -8.59 8.11
C ALA A 137 30.74 -9.64 8.50
N HIS A 138 30.48 -10.48 9.51
CA HIS A 138 31.42 -11.48 10.02
C HIS A 138 31.14 -12.93 9.59
N VAL A 139 30.10 -13.16 8.78
CA VAL A 139 29.82 -14.50 8.24
C VAL A 139 30.22 -14.52 6.76
N LYS A 140 31.43 -15.02 6.49
CA LYS A 140 31.92 -15.33 5.16
C LYS A 140 32.23 -16.82 5.08
#